data_AF-A0A8T6W5A0-F1
#
_entry.id   AF-A0A8T6W5A0-F1
#
_cell.length_a   1.000
_cell.length_b   1.000
_cell.length_c   1.000
_cell.angle_alpha   90.00
_cell.angle_beta   90.00
_cell.angle_gamma   90.00
#
_symmetry.space_group_name_H-M   'P 1'
#
loop_
_entity.id
_entity.type
_entity.pdbx_description
1 polymer ?
#
loop_
_entity_poly.entity_id
_entity_poly.type
_entity_poly.pdbx_seq_one_letter_code
_entity_poly.pdbx_strand_id
1 'polypeptide(L)' 'MFERILYPTDFSDVSKKALAYIMAMREAGVKQVVVLRVIDQKRTEHIHGISWADKNVIEFFEDVNKK' A
#
# COMPACT_ATOMS: atom_id res chain seq x y z
N MET A 1 -17.60 22.25 -4.92
CA MET A 1 -16.39 21.51 -4.49
C MET A 1 -16.76 20.05 -4.27
N PHE A 2 -15.80 19.12 -4.28
CA PHE A 2 -16.03 17.71 -4.01
C PHE A 2 -16.17 17.43 -2.51
N GLU A 3 -17.15 16.62 -2.10
CA GLU A 3 -17.29 16.19 -0.70
C GLU A 3 -16.47 14.93 -0.37
N ARG A 4 -16.09 14.15 -1.40
CA ARG A 4 -15.39 12.87 -1.28
C ARG A 4 -14.23 12.81 -2.25
N ILE A 5 -13.04 12.45 -1.75
CA ILE A 5 -11.83 12.22 -2.54
C ILE A 5 -11.47 10.74 -2.50
N LEU A 6 -11.09 10.17 -3.65
CA LEU A 6 -10.39 8.89 -3.73
C LEU A 6 -8.89 9.16 -3.75
N TYR A 7 -8.17 8.63 -2.77
CA TYR A 7 -6.72 8.71 -2.67
C TYR A 7 -6.09 7.35 -3.01
N PRO A 8 -5.75 7.11 -4.29
CA PRO A 8 -4.99 5.93 -4.66
C PRO A 8 -3.54 6.07 -4.16
N THR A 9 -3.04 5.05 -3.50
CA THR A 9 -1.68 5.03 -2.95
C THR A 9 -1.05 3.64 -3.06
N ASP A 10 0.21 3.63 -3.47
CA ASP A 10 1.13 2.49 -3.35
C ASP A 10 2.00 2.59 -2.07
N PHE A 11 1.76 3.63 -1.25
CA PHE A 11 2.53 4.04 -0.08
C PHE A 11 4.00 4.42 -0.34
N SER A 12 4.35 4.70 -1.60
CA SER A 12 5.65 5.30 -1.94
C SER A 12 5.77 6.71 -1.35
N ASP A 13 7.00 7.19 -1.18
CA ASP A 13 7.23 8.56 -0.70
C ASP A 13 6.70 9.63 -1.66
N VAL A 14 6.62 9.30 -2.97
CA VAL A 14 5.99 10.16 -3.97
C VAL A 14 4.49 10.23 -3.73
N SER A 15 3.81 9.10 -3.55
CA SER A 15 2.36 9.08 -3.31
C SER A 15 1.98 9.82 -2.03
N LYS A 16 2.83 9.77 -0.98
CA LYS A 16 2.60 10.47 0.29
C LYS A 16 2.59 11.99 0.16
N LYS A 17 3.25 12.57 -0.85
CA LYS A 17 3.24 14.03 -1.05
C LYS A 17 1.83 14.59 -1.26
N ALA A 18 0.93 13.80 -1.83
CA ALA A 18 -0.46 14.21 -2.05
C ALA A 18 -1.26 14.38 -0.74
N LEU A 19 -0.88 13.71 0.36
CA LEU A 19 -1.59 13.80 1.65
C LEU A 19 -1.66 15.23 2.16
N ALA A 20 -0.58 16.00 2.05
CA ALA A 20 -0.53 17.38 2.52
C ALA A 20 -1.62 18.24 1.85
N TYR A 21 -1.80 18.09 0.54
CA TYR A 21 -2.81 18.81 -0.23
C TYR A 21 -4.22 18.31 0.07
N ILE A 22 -4.41 16.98 0.16
CA ILE A 22 -5.71 16.39 0.48
C ILE A 22 -6.21 16.86 1.85
N MET A 23 -5.31 16.96 2.84
CA MET A 23 -5.66 17.47 4.17
C MET A 23 -6.07 18.94 4.15
N ALA A 24 -5.38 19.78 3.38
CA ALA A 24 -5.74 21.19 3.21
C ALA A 24 -7.12 21.39 2.55
N MET A 25 -7.58 20.42 1.76
CA MET A 25 -8.91 20.50 1.12
C MET A 25 -10.10 20.36 2.07
N ARG A 26 -9.86 20.06 3.37
CA ARG A 26 -10.93 20.10 4.39
C ARG A 26 -11.58 21.48 4.45
N GLU A 27 -10.79 22.56 4.37
CA GLU A 27 -11.28 23.95 4.40
C GLU A 27 -12.12 24.29 3.16
N ALA A 28 -11.91 23.55 2.08
CA ALA A 28 -12.65 23.62 0.83
C ALA A 28 -13.98 22.83 0.85
N GLY A 29 -14.31 22.13 1.93
CA GLY A 29 -15.58 21.39 2.06
C GLY A 29 -15.50 19.90 1.74
N VAL A 30 -14.29 19.33 1.64
CA VAL A 30 -14.11 17.87 1.62
C VAL A 30 -14.48 17.28 2.98
N LYS A 31 -15.30 16.22 2.96
CA LYS A 31 -15.82 15.54 4.16
C LYS A 31 -15.24 14.13 4.32
N GLN A 32 -14.85 13.49 3.22
CA GLN A 32 -14.38 12.11 3.22
C GLN A 32 -13.20 11.89 2.28
N VAL A 33 -12.24 11.10 2.74
CA VAL A 33 -11.14 10.57 1.91
C VAL A 33 -11.20 9.06 1.95
N VAL A 34 -11.31 8.43 0.78
CA VAL A 34 -11.24 6.98 0.62
C VAL A 34 -9.83 6.63 0.21
N VAL A 35 -9.09 5.92 1.08
CA VAL A 35 -7.75 5.45 0.76
C VAL A 35 -7.84 4.13 0.01
N LEU A 36 -7.24 4.05 -1.17
CA LEU A 36 -7.24 2.86 -2.01
C LEU A 36 -5.81 2.41 -2.30
N ARG A 37 -5.48 1.18 -1.89
CA ARG A 37 -4.29 0.48 -2.37
C ARG A 37 -4.71 -0.69 -3.25
N VAL A 38 -4.18 -0.71 -4.46
CA VAL A 38 -4.31 -1.86 -5.36
C VAL A 38 -3.17 -2.82 -5.08
N ILE A 39 -3.52 -4.08 -4.80
CA ILE A 39 -2.56 -5.17 -4.62
C ILE A 39 -2.49 -5.96 -5.92
N ASP A 40 -1.29 -6.01 -6.51
CA ASP A 40 -1.00 -6.76 -7.72
C ASP A 40 -0.87 -8.26 -7.37
N GLN A 41 -1.83 -9.07 -7.84
CA GLN A 41 -1.89 -10.51 -7.56
C GLN A 41 -0.60 -11.24 -7.93
N LYS A 42 0.03 -10.89 -9.07
CA LYS A 42 1.30 -11.53 -9.51
C LYS A 42 2.41 -11.33 -8.48
N ARG A 43 2.44 -10.16 -7.85
CA ARG A 43 3.39 -9.82 -6.78
C ARG A 43 3.09 -10.56 -5.48
N THR A 44 1.85 -11.00 -5.31
CA THR A 44 1.34 -11.66 -4.11
C THR A 44 1.49 -13.18 -4.18
N GLU A 45 1.58 -13.77 -5.37
CA GLU A 45 1.82 -15.21 -5.57
C GLU A 45 3.14 -15.67 -4.92
N HIS A 46 4.20 -14.87 -5.03
CA HIS A 46 5.48 -15.13 -4.35
C HIS A 46 5.37 -15.08 -2.82
N ILE A 47 4.49 -14.22 -2.30
CA ILE A 47 4.26 -14.06 -0.86
C ILE A 47 3.45 -15.22 -0.30
N HIS A 48 2.52 -15.79 -1.08
CA HIS A 48 1.74 -16.96 -0.66
C HIS A 48 2.67 -18.12 -0.32
N GLY A 49 3.61 -18.49 -1.20
CA GLY A 49 4.53 -19.60 -0.94
C GLY A 49 5.30 -19.49 0.38
N ILE A 50 5.66 -18.26 0.78
CA ILE A 50 6.32 -17.98 2.06
C ILE A 50 5.33 -18.05 3.22
N SER A 51 4.12 -17.51 3.05
CA SER A 51 3.07 -17.56 4.06
C SER A 51 2.61 -18.99 4.37
N TRP A 52 2.60 -19.90 3.40
CA TRP A 52 2.32 -21.32 3.59
C TRP A 52 3.43 -22.07 4.32
N ALA A 53 4.64 -21.51 4.37
CA ALA A 53 5.79 -22.09 5.04
C ALA A 53 5.86 -21.72 6.53
N ASP A 54 4.91 -20.93 7.05
CA ASP A 54 4.94 -20.31 8.39
C ASP A 54 6.27 -19.61 8.71
N LYS A 55 6.95 -19.13 7.66
CA LYS A 55 8.23 -18.42 7.75
C LYS A 55 8.03 -16.97 7.38
N ASN A 56 8.86 -16.10 7.96
CA ASN A 56 8.95 -14.75 7.43
C ASN A 56 9.78 -14.75 6.13
N VAL A 57 9.66 -13.68 5.35
CA VAL A 57 10.33 -13.55 4.04
C VAL A 57 11.86 -13.64 4.15
N ILE A 58 12.44 -13.09 5.21
CA ILE A 58 13.90 -13.09 5.46
C ILE A 58 14.39 -14.53 5.72
N GLU A 59 13.72 -15.25 6.62
CA GLU A 59 14.04 -16.65 6.95
C GLU A 59 13.96 -17.56 5.72
N PHE A 60 12.93 -17.36 4.89
CA PHE A 60 12.79 -18.11 3.64
C PHE A 60 13.98 -17.88 2.70
N PHE A 61 14.41 -16.63 2.52
CA PHE A 61 15.54 -16.32 1.65
C PHE A 61 16.87 -16.84 2.19
N GLU A 62 17.07 -16.85 3.50
CA GLU A 62 18.27 -17.46 4.11
C GLU A 62 18.33 -18.97 3.87
N ASP A 63 17.20 -19.67 3.95
CA ASP A 63 17.14 -21.12 3.71
C ASP A 63 17.38 -21.50 2.25
N VAL A 64 16.86 -20.70 1.30
CA VAL A 64 17.09 -20.93 -0.14
C VAL A 64 18.57 -20.70 -0.51
N ASN A 65 19.22 -19.70 0.10
CA ASN A 65 20.61 -19.35 -0.18
C ASN A 65 21.65 -20.20 0.56
N LYS A 66 21.23 -21.14 1.42
CA LYS A 66 22.10 -22.11 2.09
C LYS A 66 22.42 -23.36 1.26
N LYS A 67 21.90 -23.45 0.03
CA LYS A 67 22.27 -24.48 -0.96
C LYS A 67 23.42 -24.04 -1.84
#